data_AF-A0A7K4B2S9-F1
#
_entry.id   AF-A0A7K4B2S9-F1
#
_cell.length_a   1.000
_cell.length_b   1.000
_cell.length_c   1.000
_cell.angle_alpha   90.00
_cell.angle_beta   90.00
_cell.angle_gamma   90.00
#
_symmetry.space_group_name_H-M   'P 1'
#
loop_
_entity.id
_entity.type
_entity.pdbx_description
1 polymer ?
#
loop_
_entity_poly.entity_id
_entity_poly.type
_entity_poly.pdbx_seq_one_letter_code
_entity_poly.pdbx_strand_id
1 'polypeptide(L)'
;MTDLTPEPLPEQSNDPDTDRKLNTWFPGRVVRKDLTIKLKGSNNVPVYVLEYLLGSYCATDDESLIEEGVTKVKRILADNYVRPDEAELIKSRIRETGYYTVIDKITVRLNEKRDVYEAEFSSLGIKEIEIEPETIRRYEKLLGGGIWCIVKMEYMSEGSRSPFVIASLKPIQIPNMDINELIDRRKYFTKDEWIDILLRTVGMEPDTLDYTVKWHLLLRL
;
A
#
# COMPACT_ATOMS: atom_id res chain seq x y z
N MET A 1 40.18 -20.04 -9.96
CA MET A 1 39.36 -18.81 -10.03
C MET A 1 38.10 -19.21 -10.75
N THR A 2 37.15 -19.75 -9.99
CA THR A 2 35.90 -20.31 -10.51
C THR A 2 34.96 -19.16 -10.81
N ASP A 3 34.55 -19.10 -12.06
CA ASP A 3 33.62 -18.12 -12.61
C ASP A 3 32.26 -18.31 -11.92
N LEU A 4 31.91 -17.39 -11.02
CA LEU A 4 30.61 -17.33 -10.35
C LEU A 4 29.72 -16.43 -11.20
N THR A 5 29.27 -16.94 -12.35
CA THR A 5 28.08 -16.37 -13.00
C THR A 5 26.86 -16.73 -12.14
N PRO A 6 26.07 -15.77 -11.63
CA PRO A 6 24.87 -16.08 -10.89
C PRO A 6 23.90 -16.85 -11.80
N GLU A 7 23.39 -17.99 -11.32
CA GLU A 7 22.34 -18.73 -12.00
C GLU A 7 21.14 -17.79 -12.24
N PRO A 8 20.52 -17.84 -13.44
CA PRO A 8 19.30 -17.10 -13.68
C PRO A 8 18.23 -17.58 -12.69
N LEU A 9 17.55 -16.62 -12.07
CA LEU A 9 16.39 -16.91 -11.21
C LEU A 9 15.40 -17.78 -12.00
N PRO A 10 14.82 -18.83 -11.39
CA PRO A 10 13.87 -19.69 -12.10
C PRO A 10 12.71 -18.84 -12.64
N GLU A 11 12.40 -19.02 -13.93
CA GLU A 11 11.25 -18.41 -14.56
C GLU A 11 9.97 -18.89 -13.87
N GLN A 12 9.13 -17.94 -13.45
CA GLN A 12 7.84 -18.20 -12.83
C GLN A 12 6.97 -18.99 -13.82
N SER A 13 6.61 -20.23 -13.49
CA SER A 13 5.59 -20.98 -14.23
C SER A 13 4.20 -20.46 -13.85
N ASN A 14 3.87 -19.27 -14.32
CA ASN A 14 2.52 -18.73 -14.18
C ASN A 14 1.55 -19.66 -14.92
N ASP A 15 0.69 -20.39 -14.21
CA ASP A 15 -0.55 -20.87 -14.81
C ASP A 15 -1.37 -19.63 -15.19
N PRO A 16 -1.43 -19.28 -16.49
CA PRO A 16 -2.01 -18.01 -16.93
C PRO A 16 -3.50 -17.91 -16.57
N ASP A 17 -4.17 -19.06 -16.41
CA ASP A 17 -5.59 -19.10 -16.05
C ASP A 17 -5.81 -18.73 -14.57
N THR A 18 -4.96 -19.20 -13.66
CA THR A 18 -5.04 -18.88 -12.23
C THR A 18 -4.78 -17.39 -11.98
N ASP A 19 -3.76 -16.81 -12.60
CA ASP A 19 -3.42 -15.39 -12.42
C ASP A 19 -4.51 -14.48 -12.99
N ARG A 20 -5.07 -14.83 -14.16
CA ARG A 20 -6.20 -14.12 -14.74
C ARG A 20 -7.44 -14.20 -13.86
N LYS A 21 -7.75 -15.36 -13.28
CA LYS A 21 -8.85 -15.51 -12.30
C LYS A 21 -8.60 -14.69 -11.04
N LEU A 22 -7.37 -14.67 -10.52
CA LEU A 22 -6.99 -13.86 -9.37
C LEU A 22 -7.19 -12.36 -9.65
N ASN A 23 -6.74 -11.85 -10.79
CA ASN A 23 -6.94 -10.45 -11.16
C ASN A 23 -8.43 -10.10 -11.36
N THR A 24 -9.21 -11.04 -11.91
CA THR A 24 -10.66 -10.87 -12.13
C THR A 24 -11.45 -10.86 -10.82
N TRP A 25 -11.21 -11.85 -9.96
CA TRP A 25 -12.00 -12.06 -8.75
C TRP A 25 -11.43 -11.35 -7.54
N PHE A 26 -10.15 -11.00 -7.51
CA PHE A 26 -9.53 -10.27 -6.39
C PHE A 26 -8.78 -9.01 -6.86
N PRO A 27 -9.47 -8.08 -7.57
CA PRO A 27 -8.84 -6.87 -8.07
C PRO A 27 -8.25 -6.05 -6.93
N GLY A 28 -7.03 -5.55 -7.13
CA GLY A 28 -6.30 -4.77 -6.14
C GLY A 28 -5.78 -5.53 -4.92
N ARG A 29 -5.90 -6.87 -4.90
CA ARG A 29 -5.29 -7.74 -3.86
C ARG A 29 -4.15 -8.59 -4.39
N VAL A 30 -3.96 -8.59 -5.70
CA VAL A 30 -2.86 -9.27 -6.39
C VAL A 30 -1.81 -8.22 -6.73
N VAL A 31 -0.55 -8.50 -6.39
CA VAL A 31 0.56 -7.60 -6.66
C VAL A 31 1.71 -8.39 -7.26
N ARG A 32 2.20 -7.94 -8.41
CA ARG A 32 3.42 -8.50 -9.02
C ARG A 32 4.64 -8.04 -8.23
N LYS A 33 5.27 -8.98 -7.48
CA LYS A 33 6.39 -8.68 -6.59
C LYS A 33 7.69 -8.30 -7.31
N ASP A 34 7.86 -8.69 -8.57
CA ASP A 34 9.02 -8.25 -9.37
C ASP A 34 9.01 -6.72 -9.57
N LEU A 35 7.81 -6.12 -9.69
CA LEU A 35 7.65 -4.68 -9.87
C LEU A 35 8.02 -3.89 -8.62
N THR A 36 7.74 -4.42 -7.42
CA THR A 36 8.14 -3.74 -6.17
C THR A 36 9.66 -3.66 -6.05
N ILE A 37 10.39 -4.69 -6.51
CA ILE A 37 11.85 -4.71 -6.56
C ILE A 37 12.36 -3.65 -7.54
N LYS A 38 11.80 -3.59 -8.75
CA LYS A 38 12.17 -2.58 -9.78
C LYS A 38 11.88 -1.14 -9.33
N LEU A 39 10.86 -0.94 -8.51
CA LEU A 39 10.46 0.38 -7.96
C LEU A 39 11.18 0.76 -6.68
N LYS A 40 11.92 -0.17 -6.06
CA LYS A 40 12.75 0.08 -4.90
C LYS A 40 13.93 0.97 -5.31
N GLY A 41 13.67 2.26 -5.44
CA GLY A 41 14.67 3.28 -5.77
C GLY A 41 15.57 3.61 -4.58
N SER A 42 16.28 4.73 -4.66
CA SER A 42 17.15 5.27 -3.59
C SER A 42 16.39 5.72 -2.33
N ASN A 43 15.07 5.85 -2.40
CA ASN A 43 14.25 6.36 -1.32
C ASN A 43 13.73 5.20 -0.48
N ASN A 44 13.76 5.35 0.84
CA ASN A 44 13.35 4.32 1.79
C ASN A 44 11.80 4.21 1.91
N VAL A 45 11.11 4.11 0.78
CA VAL A 45 9.66 3.91 0.72
C VAL A 45 9.33 2.50 1.24
N PRO A 46 8.44 2.36 2.23
CA PRO A 46 8.06 1.04 2.72
C PRO A 46 7.43 0.17 1.63
N VAL A 47 7.78 -1.11 1.60
CA VAL A 47 7.36 -2.05 0.54
C VAL A 47 5.84 -2.11 0.39
N TYR A 48 5.09 -2.15 1.50
CA TYR A 48 3.62 -2.21 1.45
C TYR A 48 2.97 -0.95 0.84
N VAL A 49 3.66 0.20 0.86
CA VAL A 49 3.19 1.41 0.16
C VAL A 49 3.30 1.21 -1.34
N LEU A 50 4.42 0.64 -1.81
CA LEU A 50 4.60 0.28 -3.22
C LEU A 50 3.57 -0.76 -3.66
N GLU A 51 3.36 -1.80 -2.86
CA GLU A 51 2.39 -2.85 -3.12
C GLU A 51 0.97 -2.31 -3.25
N TYR A 52 0.55 -1.40 -2.36
CA TYR A 52 -0.76 -0.77 -2.45
C TYR A 52 -0.95 0.03 -3.74
N LEU A 53 0.06 0.83 -4.13
CA LEU A 53 -0.01 1.65 -5.34
C LEU A 53 0.00 0.77 -6.59
N LEU A 54 0.85 -0.25 -6.63
CA LEU A 54 0.88 -1.22 -7.73
C LEU A 54 -0.42 -2.00 -7.83
N GLY A 55 -0.97 -2.50 -6.72
CA GLY A 55 -2.27 -3.16 -6.70
C GLY A 55 -3.40 -2.25 -7.21
N SER A 56 -3.29 -0.94 -6.99
CA SER A 56 -4.29 0.02 -7.46
C SER A 56 -4.20 0.37 -8.95
N TYR A 57 -3.01 0.30 -9.55
CA TYR A 57 -2.76 0.78 -10.93
C TYR A 57 -2.25 -0.29 -11.91
N CYS A 58 -1.89 -1.48 -11.43
CA CYS A 58 -1.32 -2.57 -12.22
C CYS A 58 -2.06 -3.90 -12.01
N ALA A 59 -3.34 -3.88 -11.59
CA ALA A 59 -4.18 -5.07 -11.43
C ALA A 59 -4.70 -5.60 -12.79
N THR A 60 -3.79 -5.94 -13.69
CA THR A 60 -4.07 -6.48 -15.02
C THR A 60 -2.90 -7.37 -15.45
N ASP A 61 -3.15 -8.23 -16.43
CA ASP A 61 -2.18 -9.13 -17.09
C ASP A 61 -1.65 -8.56 -18.42
N ASP A 62 -2.19 -7.42 -18.89
CA ASP A 62 -1.68 -6.72 -20.07
C ASP A 62 -0.38 -5.96 -19.77
N GLU A 63 0.73 -6.41 -20.36
CA GLU A 63 2.05 -5.85 -20.08
C GLU A 63 2.18 -4.36 -20.45
N SER A 64 1.46 -3.89 -21.46
CA SER A 64 1.48 -2.47 -21.86
C SER A 64 0.79 -1.59 -20.81
N LEU A 65 -0.38 -2.03 -20.32
CA LEU A 65 -1.10 -1.33 -19.24
C LEU A 65 -0.31 -1.36 -17.92
N ILE A 66 0.45 -2.43 -17.68
CA ILE A 66 1.29 -2.52 -16.49
C ILE A 66 2.45 -1.53 -16.56
N GLU A 67 3.10 -1.37 -17.71
CA GLU A 67 4.18 -0.39 -17.88
C GLU A 67 3.68 1.05 -17.68
N GLU A 68 2.49 1.36 -18.22
CA GLU A 68 1.81 2.64 -17.96
C GLU A 68 1.50 2.82 -16.47
N GLY A 69 0.96 1.78 -15.82
CA GLY A 69 0.65 1.77 -14.40
C GLY A 69 1.89 2.00 -13.54
N VAL A 70 3.02 1.34 -13.84
CA VAL A 70 4.30 1.54 -13.16
C VAL A 70 4.79 2.97 -13.33
N THR A 71 4.69 3.54 -14.53
CA THR A 71 5.07 4.94 -14.79
C THR A 71 4.22 5.91 -13.97
N LYS A 72 2.92 5.63 -13.85
CA LYS A 72 1.99 6.40 -13.01
C LYS A 72 2.35 6.30 -11.52
N VAL A 73 2.69 5.10 -11.03
CA VAL A 73 3.13 4.91 -9.64
C VAL A 73 4.41 5.70 -9.35
N LYS A 74 5.40 5.66 -10.26
CA LYS A 74 6.63 6.47 -10.13
C LYS A 74 6.32 7.95 -10.01
N ARG A 75 5.42 8.47 -10.84
CA ARG A 75 4.98 9.88 -10.79
C ARG A 75 4.29 10.21 -9.47
N ILE A 76 3.36 9.38 -9.01
CA ILE A 76 2.66 9.58 -7.73
C ILE A 76 3.64 9.64 -6.56
N LEU A 77 4.62 8.74 -6.53
CA LEU A 77 5.66 8.75 -5.50
C LEU A 77 6.54 10.00 -5.60
N ALA A 78 7.00 10.37 -6.79
CA ALA A 78 7.83 11.55 -6.99
C ALA A 78 7.12 12.85 -6.56
N ASP A 79 5.82 12.96 -6.83
CA ASP A 79 5.07 14.19 -6.59
C ASP A 79 4.53 14.28 -5.15
N ASN A 80 4.12 13.15 -4.56
CA ASN A 80 3.34 13.16 -3.32
C ASN A 80 4.07 12.51 -2.13
N TYR A 81 5.07 11.65 -2.33
CA TYR A 81 5.80 11.04 -1.21
C TYR A 81 6.67 12.07 -0.52
N VAL A 82 6.37 12.34 0.76
CA VAL A 82 7.07 13.38 1.51
C VAL A 82 8.41 12.84 1.99
N ARG A 83 9.49 13.53 1.62
CA ARG A 83 10.81 13.32 2.21
C ARG A 83 11.08 14.38 3.26
N PRO A 84 11.66 14.04 4.43
CA PRO A 84 11.91 15.02 5.49
C PRO A 84 12.76 16.23 5.07
N ASP A 85 13.71 16.04 4.14
CA ASP A 85 14.57 17.09 3.59
C ASP A 85 13.83 18.04 2.62
N GLU A 86 12.69 17.61 2.06
CA GLU A 86 11.84 18.40 1.16
C GLU A 86 10.60 18.98 1.87
N ALA A 87 10.46 18.77 3.19
CA ALA A 87 9.25 19.10 3.93
C ALA A 87 8.84 20.58 3.83
N GLU A 88 9.79 21.52 3.94
CA GLU A 88 9.49 22.96 3.83
C GLU A 88 9.05 23.37 2.42
N LEU A 89 9.60 22.74 1.38
CA LEU A 89 9.17 22.95 0.00
C LEU A 89 7.71 22.52 -0.19
N ILE A 90 7.33 21.37 0.38
CA ILE A 90 5.97 20.85 0.30
C ILE A 90 5.00 21.72 1.11
N LYS A 91 5.38 22.17 2.31
CA LYS A 91 4.59 23.13 3.11
C LYS A 91 4.35 24.43 2.35
N SER A 92 5.39 24.98 1.72
CA SER A 92 5.28 26.17 0.87
C SER A 92 4.34 25.91 -0.29
N ARG A 93 4.44 24.76 -0.95
CA ARG A 93 3.54 24.38 -2.05
C ARG A 93 2.08 24.34 -1.59
N ILE A 94 1.77 23.66 -0.48
CA ILE A 94 0.42 23.61 0.11
C ILE A 94 -0.13 25.02 0.36
N ARG A 95 0.70 25.94 0.89
CA ARG A 95 0.31 27.33 1.14
C ARG A 95 0.01 28.11 -0.15
N GLU A 96 0.87 27.99 -1.15
CA GLU A 96 0.73 28.76 -2.40
C GLU A 96 -0.40 28.24 -3.29
N THR A 97 -0.63 26.91 -3.31
CA THR A 97 -1.71 26.30 -4.10
C THR A 97 -3.04 26.23 -3.36
N GLY A 98 -3.03 26.38 -2.03
CA GLY A 98 -4.19 26.19 -1.16
C GLY A 98 -4.55 24.73 -0.88
N TYR A 99 -4.09 23.79 -1.72
CA TYR A 99 -4.29 22.35 -1.53
C TYR A 99 -3.14 21.53 -2.10
N TYR A 100 -2.86 20.38 -1.51
CA TYR A 100 -1.87 19.42 -2.03
C TYR A 100 -2.15 18.00 -1.54
N THR A 101 -1.72 16.99 -2.30
CA THR A 101 -1.79 15.59 -1.84
C THR A 101 -0.41 15.14 -1.36
N VAL A 102 -0.37 14.48 -0.20
CA VAL A 102 0.87 13.96 0.38
C VAL A 102 0.71 12.50 0.75
N ILE A 103 1.81 11.75 0.67
CA ILE A 103 1.94 10.40 1.20
C ILE A 103 2.91 10.47 2.38
N ASP A 104 2.39 10.25 3.58
CA ASP A 104 3.17 10.31 4.82
C ASP A 104 2.59 9.35 5.87
N LYS A 105 3.38 9.06 6.90
CA LYS A 105 2.93 8.32 8.08
C LYS A 105 2.27 9.27 9.06
N ILE A 106 1.00 9.02 9.34
CA ILE A 106 0.16 9.81 10.23
C ILE A 106 -0.01 9.08 11.55
N THR A 107 0.23 9.79 12.65
CA THR A 107 -0.09 9.34 14.01
C THR A 107 -1.09 10.31 14.62
N VAL A 108 -2.01 9.82 15.42
CA VAL A 108 -3.00 10.65 16.13
C VAL A 108 -2.87 10.43 17.62
N ARG A 109 -3.13 11.49 18.39
CA ARG A 109 -3.26 11.44 19.85
C ARG A 109 -4.53 12.16 20.31
N LEU A 110 -5.08 11.74 21.44
CA LEU A 110 -6.12 12.51 22.12
C LEU A 110 -5.47 13.67 22.90
N ASN A 111 -5.89 14.90 22.63
CA ASN A 111 -5.53 16.06 23.44
C ASN A 111 -6.61 16.27 24.51
N GLU A 112 -6.42 15.67 25.68
CA GLU A 112 -7.37 15.70 26.81
C GLU A 112 -7.66 17.13 27.31
N LYS A 113 -6.73 18.08 27.14
CA LYS A 113 -6.92 19.47 27.57
C LYS A 113 -7.93 20.21 26.69
N ARG A 114 -8.02 19.81 25.42
CA ARG A 114 -8.86 20.43 24.41
C ARG A 114 -10.05 19.57 24.01
N ASP A 115 -10.06 18.31 24.44
CA ASP A 115 -11.03 17.29 24.06
C ASP A 115 -11.12 17.09 22.53
N VAL A 116 -9.97 17.08 21.85
CA VAL A 116 -9.89 16.86 20.40
C VAL A 116 -8.80 15.85 20.05
N TYR A 117 -8.95 15.18 18.92
CA TYR A 117 -7.88 14.37 18.34
C TYR A 117 -6.95 15.25 17.49
N GLU A 118 -5.64 15.08 17.66
CA GLU A 118 -4.61 15.81 16.92
C GLU A 118 -3.72 14.84 16.15
N ALA A 119 -3.58 15.08 14.85
CA ALA A 119 -2.70 14.37 13.96
C ALA A 119 -1.29 14.99 13.90
N GLU A 120 -0.32 14.13 13.68
CA GLU A 120 1.09 14.43 13.44
C GLU A 120 1.58 13.69 12.19
N PHE A 121 2.25 14.43 11.31
CA PHE A 121 2.85 13.94 10.08
C PHE A 121 4.33 13.68 10.32
N SER A 122 4.76 12.45 10.06
CA SER A 122 6.12 12.01 10.41
C SER A 122 7.19 12.70 9.57
N SER A 123 6.97 12.81 8.25
CA SER A 123 7.97 13.33 7.31
C SER A 123 7.75 14.81 7.02
N LEU A 124 6.49 15.24 6.90
CA LEU A 124 6.13 16.65 6.71
C LEU A 124 6.37 17.46 7.98
N GLY A 125 6.36 16.83 9.16
CA GLY A 125 6.69 17.46 10.44
C GLY A 125 5.66 18.47 10.95
N ILE A 126 4.46 18.49 10.37
CA ILE A 126 3.34 19.30 10.87
C ILE A 126 2.59 18.53 11.97
N LYS A 127 2.17 19.26 13.01
CA LYS A 127 1.56 18.71 14.23
C LYS A 127 0.33 19.53 14.62
N GLU A 128 -0.41 19.03 15.61
CA GLU A 128 -1.57 19.71 16.21
C GLU A 128 -2.68 20.00 15.18
N ILE A 129 -2.83 19.11 14.20
CA ILE A 129 -3.88 19.21 13.18
C ILE A 129 -5.08 18.44 13.66
N GLU A 130 -6.20 19.12 13.85
CA GLU A 130 -7.43 18.48 14.32
C GLU A 130 -7.96 17.48 13.31
N ILE A 131 -8.48 16.36 13.81
CA ILE A 131 -9.05 15.29 13.00
C ILE A 131 -10.39 14.85 13.61
N GLU A 132 -11.36 14.60 12.75
CA GLU A 132 -12.72 14.23 13.17
C GLU A 132 -12.73 12.88 13.91
N PRO A 133 -13.48 12.76 15.03
CA PRO A 133 -13.63 11.49 15.75
C PRO A 133 -14.12 10.32 14.88
N GLU A 134 -14.95 10.59 13.87
CA GLU A 134 -15.43 9.62 12.89
C GLU A 134 -14.28 8.95 12.15
N THR A 135 -13.25 9.71 11.79
CA THR A 135 -12.06 9.19 11.11
C THR A 135 -11.27 8.26 12.03
N ILE A 136 -11.21 8.59 13.32
CA ILE A 136 -10.53 7.77 14.34
C ILE A 136 -11.28 6.47 14.61
N ARG A 137 -12.62 6.53 14.73
CA ARG A 137 -13.46 5.33 14.86
C ARG A 137 -13.33 4.38 13.65
N ARG A 138 -13.12 4.94 12.46
CA ARG A 138 -12.89 4.14 11.25
C ARG A 138 -11.49 3.55 11.20
N TYR A 139 -10.49 4.26 11.71
CA TYR A 139 -9.07 3.92 11.57
C TYR A 139 -8.34 3.99 12.91
N GLU A 140 -8.75 3.15 13.88
CA GLU A 140 -8.23 3.15 15.25
C GLU A 140 -6.70 3.01 15.33
N LYS A 141 -6.08 2.35 14.35
CA LYS A 141 -4.62 2.20 14.24
C LYS A 141 -3.86 3.53 14.16
N LEU A 142 -4.52 4.64 13.81
CA LEU A 142 -3.94 5.98 13.90
C LEU A 142 -3.47 6.32 15.32
N LEU A 143 -4.16 5.80 16.35
CA LEU A 143 -3.80 5.98 17.77
C LEU A 143 -2.69 5.01 18.24
N GLY A 144 -2.44 3.93 17.49
CA GLY A 144 -1.60 2.79 17.91
C GLY A 144 -0.24 2.72 17.21
N GLY A 145 0.43 3.85 16.98
CA GLY A 145 1.77 3.90 16.35
C GLY A 145 1.79 4.42 14.90
N GLY A 146 0.63 4.84 14.39
CA GLY A 146 0.46 5.53 13.14
C GLY A 146 0.48 4.63 11.90
N ILE A 147 -0.13 5.13 10.82
CA ILE A 147 -0.33 4.41 9.57
C ILE A 147 0.07 5.31 8.39
N TRP A 148 0.57 4.72 7.31
CA TRP A 148 0.80 5.47 6.08
C TRP A 148 -0.52 5.82 5.43
N CYS A 149 -0.64 7.05 4.97
CA CYS A 149 -1.86 7.58 4.37
C CYS A 149 -1.53 8.38 3.13
N ILE A 150 -2.44 8.33 2.15
CA ILE A 150 -2.58 9.38 1.14
C ILE A 150 -3.50 10.42 1.78
N VAL A 151 -3.00 11.64 1.95
CA VAL A 151 -3.73 12.72 2.61
C VAL A 151 -3.87 13.91 1.66
N LYS A 152 -5.09 14.41 1.52
CA LYS A 152 -5.33 15.70 0.89
C LYS A 152 -5.28 16.77 1.96
N MET A 153 -4.35 17.69 1.79
CA MET A 153 -4.11 18.84 2.64
C MET A 153 -4.75 20.07 2.02
N GLU A 154 -5.29 20.93 2.88
CA GLU A 154 -5.73 22.28 2.54
C GLU A 154 -4.99 23.29 3.43
N TYR A 155 -4.89 24.53 2.97
CA TYR A 155 -4.32 25.64 3.71
C TYR A 155 -5.39 26.71 3.98
N MET A 156 -5.65 26.97 5.26
CA MET A 156 -6.59 27.99 5.72
C MET A 156 -5.83 28.97 6.62
N SER A 157 -5.71 30.22 6.19
CA SER A 157 -4.95 31.24 6.93
C SER A 157 -5.65 31.75 8.18
N GLU A 158 -6.94 31.45 8.36
CA GLU A 158 -7.76 31.96 9.46
C GLU A 158 -8.48 30.82 10.20
N GLY A 159 -8.59 30.94 11.52
CA GLY A 159 -9.54 30.15 12.33
C GLY A 159 -8.99 28.92 13.05
N SER A 160 -7.77 28.45 12.76
CA SER A 160 -7.20 27.25 13.37
C SER A 160 -5.81 27.45 13.97
N ARG A 161 -5.45 26.59 14.92
CA ARG A 161 -4.13 26.60 15.60
C ARG A 161 -2.98 26.23 14.65
N SER A 162 -3.28 25.42 13.65
CA SER A 162 -2.42 25.11 12.51
C SER A 162 -3.14 25.55 11.23
N PRO A 163 -2.51 26.30 10.32
CA PRO A 163 -3.14 26.67 9.06
C PRO A 163 -3.30 25.49 8.10
N PHE A 164 -2.71 24.33 8.42
CA PHE A 164 -2.85 23.11 7.66
C PHE A 164 -4.06 22.31 8.12
N VAL A 165 -4.91 21.91 7.18
CA VAL A 165 -6.13 21.14 7.42
C VAL A 165 -6.09 19.83 6.64
N ILE A 166 -6.53 18.74 7.27
CA ILE A 166 -6.72 17.45 6.59
C ILE A 166 -8.11 17.47 5.94
N ALA A 167 -8.16 17.62 4.61
CA ALA A 167 -9.42 17.57 3.86
C ALA A 167 -9.91 16.14 3.65
N SER A 168 -8.98 15.19 3.45
CA SER A 168 -9.31 13.77 3.43
C SER A 168 -8.10 12.91 3.76
N LEU A 169 -8.31 11.83 4.50
CA LEU A 169 -7.27 10.88 4.87
C LEU A 169 -7.67 9.47 4.41
N LYS A 170 -6.84 8.88 3.55
CA LYS A 170 -7.02 7.52 3.05
C LYS A 170 -5.83 6.67 3.50
N PRO A 171 -6.01 5.72 4.44
CA PRO A 171 -4.97 4.79 4.80
C PRO A 171 -4.48 3.95 3.62
N ILE A 172 -3.18 3.78 3.54
CA ILE A 172 -2.50 2.83 2.66
C ILE A 172 -2.48 1.52 3.42
N GLN A 173 -3.55 0.76 3.24
CA GLN A 173 -3.77 -0.53 3.88
C GLN A 173 -4.17 -1.55 2.83
N ILE A 174 -3.84 -2.81 3.10
CA ILE A 174 -4.52 -3.92 2.46
C ILE A 174 -6.01 -3.79 2.83
N PRO A 175 -6.95 -3.90 1.87
CA PRO A 175 -8.38 -3.83 2.16
C PRO A 175 -8.75 -4.75 3.32
N ASN A 176 -9.63 -4.30 4.22
CA ASN A 176 -10.18 -5.20 5.24
C ASN A 176 -10.69 -6.47 4.55
N MET A 177 -10.25 -7.62 5.04
CA MET A 177 -10.64 -8.90 4.50
C MET A 177 -12.09 -9.17 4.89
N ASP A 178 -13.02 -8.90 3.98
CA ASP A 178 -14.38 -9.42 4.10
C ASP A 178 -14.34 -10.94 3.87
N ILE A 179 -14.55 -11.68 4.94
CA ILE A 179 -14.53 -13.15 4.91
C ILE A 179 -15.65 -13.67 4.00
N ASN A 180 -16.81 -13.01 3.95
CA ASN A 180 -17.92 -13.45 3.10
C ASN A 180 -17.57 -13.28 1.63
N GLU A 181 -16.96 -12.13 1.27
CA GLU A 181 -16.45 -11.88 -0.07
C GLU A 181 -15.40 -12.92 -0.48
N LEU A 182 -14.48 -13.29 0.43
CA LEU A 182 -13.49 -14.33 0.19
C LEU A 182 -14.14 -15.70 -0.06
N ILE A 183 -15.11 -16.09 0.79
CA ILE A 183 -15.85 -17.35 0.67
C ILE A 183 -16.63 -17.41 -0.64
N ASP A 184 -17.24 -16.31 -1.06
CA ASP A 184 -18.00 -16.25 -2.31
C ASP A 184 -17.09 -16.35 -3.53
N ARG A 185 -15.97 -15.63 -3.52
CA ARG A 185 -15.00 -15.64 -4.63
C ARG A 185 -14.21 -16.94 -4.73
N ARG A 186 -13.97 -17.62 -3.60
CA ARG A 186 -13.36 -18.96 -3.55
C ARG A 186 -14.03 -19.93 -4.52
N LYS A 187 -15.36 -19.82 -4.72
CA LYS A 187 -16.15 -20.74 -5.55
C LYS A 187 -15.73 -20.75 -7.03
N TYR A 188 -15.01 -19.71 -7.50
CA TYR A 188 -14.53 -19.61 -8.87
C TYR A 188 -13.19 -20.30 -9.13
N PHE A 189 -12.59 -20.91 -8.10
CA PHE A 189 -11.32 -21.61 -8.18
C PHE A 189 -11.50 -23.11 -7.92
N THR A 190 -10.67 -23.93 -8.52
CA THR A 190 -10.61 -25.36 -8.20
C THR A 190 -9.96 -25.57 -6.83
N LYS A 191 -9.91 -26.82 -6.37
CA LYS A 191 -9.22 -27.16 -5.12
C LYS A 191 -7.72 -26.88 -5.22
N ASP A 192 -7.09 -27.34 -6.30
CA ASP A 192 -5.64 -27.29 -6.47
C ASP A 192 -5.16 -25.86 -6.74
N GLU A 193 -5.89 -25.09 -7.57
CA GLU A 193 -5.65 -23.64 -7.75
C GLU A 193 -5.67 -22.90 -6.41
N TRP A 194 -6.62 -23.23 -5.54
CA TRP A 194 -6.74 -22.54 -4.25
C TRP A 194 -5.62 -22.91 -3.26
N ILE A 195 -5.17 -24.17 -3.28
CA ILE A 195 -4.00 -24.58 -2.50
C ILE A 195 -2.79 -23.74 -2.92
N ASP A 196 -2.59 -23.59 -4.22
CA ASP A 196 -1.46 -22.83 -4.78
C ASP A 196 -1.57 -21.35 -4.45
N ILE A 197 -2.78 -20.77 -4.54
CA ILE A 197 -3.06 -19.39 -4.10
C ILE A 197 -2.69 -19.19 -2.62
N LEU A 198 -3.14 -20.07 -1.72
CA LEU A 198 -2.86 -19.94 -0.29
C LEU A 198 -1.35 -19.98 -0.02
N LEU A 199 -0.61 -20.88 -0.66
CA LEU A 199 0.84 -20.94 -0.52
C LEU A 199 1.54 -19.68 -1.06
N ARG A 200 1.07 -19.14 -2.19
CA ARG A 200 1.58 -17.88 -2.74
C ARG A 200 1.37 -16.68 -1.81
N THR A 201 0.27 -16.65 -1.04
CA THR A 201 0.02 -15.53 -0.09
C THR A 201 1.05 -15.46 1.04
N VAL A 202 1.64 -16.60 1.42
CA VAL A 202 2.72 -16.68 2.42
C VAL A 202 4.13 -16.64 1.78
N GLY A 203 4.20 -16.40 0.48
CA GLY A 203 5.45 -16.23 -0.26
C GLY A 203 6.12 -17.54 -0.68
N MET A 204 5.39 -18.65 -0.71
CA MET A 204 5.91 -19.94 -1.22
C MET A 204 5.60 -20.08 -2.71
N GLU A 205 6.49 -20.79 -3.42
CA GLU A 205 6.34 -21.07 -4.86
C GLU A 205 5.78 -22.49 -5.07
N PRO A 206 4.46 -22.65 -5.28
CA PRO A 206 3.81 -23.97 -5.32
C PRO A 206 4.33 -24.88 -6.44
N ASP A 207 4.81 -24.33 -7.56
CA ASP A 207 5.24 -25.13 -8.72
C ASP A 207 6.53 -25.91 -8.45
N THR A 208 7.28 -25.50 -7.42
CA THR A 208 8.50 -26.18 -6.96
C THR A 208 8.22 -27.27 -5.92
N LEU A 209 6.94 -27.49 -5.55
CA LEU A 209 6.54 -28.33 -4.44
C LEU A 209 5.68 -29.51 -4.89
N ASP A 210 6.02 -30.70 -4.40
CA ASP A 210 5.17 -31.87 -4.54
C ASP A 210 3.83 -31.67 -3.81
N TYR A 211 2.77 -32.30 -4.33
CA TYR A 211 1.41 -32.15 -3.78
C TYR A 211 1.31 -32.43 -2.28
N THR A 212 1.98 -33.46 -1.79
CA THR A 212 1.97 -33.81 -0.35
C THR A 212 2.68 -32.75 0.49
N VAL A 213 3.75 -32.13 -0.04
CA VAL A 213 4.47 -31.05 0.63
C VAL A 213 3.58 -29.81 0.76
N LYS A 214 2.81 -29.48 -0.29
CA LYS A 214 1.81 -28.39 -0.26
C LYS A 214 0.85 -28.55 0.93
N TRP A 215 0.30 -29.75 1.15
CA TRP A 215 -0.57 -30.04 2.29
C TRP A 215 0.11 -29.90 3.65
N HIS A 216 1.34 -30.40 3.78
CA HIS A 216 2.11 -30.25 5.02
C HIS A 216 2.40 -28.78 5.36
N LEU A 217 2.59 -27.93 4.36
CA LEU A 217 2.80 -26.50 4.57
C LEU A 217 1.50 -25.81 4.97
N LEU A 218 0.38 -26.12 4.32
CA LEU A 218 -0.93 -25.58 4.68
C LEU A 218 -1.35 -25.91 6.13
N LEU A 219 -1.01 -27.10 6.63
CA LEU A 219 -1.30 -27.48 8.02
C LEU A 219 -0.54 -26.65 9.08
N ARG A 220 0.48 -25.89 8.66
CA ARG A 220 1.29 -25.04 9.54
C ARG A 220 0.89 -23.56 9.48
N LEU A 221 -0.06 -23.21 8.63
CA LEU A 221 -0.69 -21.87 8.56
C LEU A 221 -1.83 -21.77 9.58
#